data_AF-A0A7J7JQD1-F1
#
_entry.id   AF-A0A7J7JQD1-F1
#
_cell.length_a   1.000
_cell.length_b   1.000
_cell.length_c   1.000
_cell.angle_alpha   90.00
_cell.angle_beta   90.00
_cell.angle_gamma   90.00
#
_symmetry.space_group_name_H-M   'P 1'
#
loop_
_entity.id
_entity.type
_entity.pdbx_description
1 polymer ?
#
loop_
_entity_poly.entity_id
_entity_poly.type
_entity_poly.pdbx_seq_one_letter_code
_entity_poly.pdbx_strand_id
1 'polypeptide(L)'
;MVRNRKPTKRTRPDDSTIAEAVECVMNNTMSIRKASAMIGMHRPTLHRAIAKRRDAPNGNILLSFQPQHYHQKVFTEEQENSLKEYIMTVSKMH
;
A
#
# COMPACT_ATOMS: atom_id res chain seq x y z
N MET A 1 25.33 3.27 -25.60
CA MET A 1 24.06 2.56 -25.94
C MET A 1 23.06 2.74 -24.79
N VAL A 2 21.99 3.49 -25.00
CA VAL A 2 20.90 3.62 -24.01
C VAL A 2 20.00 2.40 -24.14
N ARG A 3 19.85 1.61 -23.07
CA ARG A 3 18.98 0.44 -23.07
C ARG A 3 17.53 0.89 -22.92
N ASN A 4 16.77 0.90 -24.01
CA ASN A 4 15.32 1.09 -23.99
C ASN A 4 14.64 -0.15 -23.38
N ARG A 5 14.45 -0.14 -22.06
CA ARG A 5 13.68 -1.18 -21.36
C ARG A 5 12.19 -0.89 -21.53
N LYS A 6 11.45 -1.87 -22.05
CA LYS A 6 9.97 -1.77 -22.13
C LYS A 6 9.41 -1.54 -20.73
N PRO A 7 8.50 -0.57 -20.53
CA PRO A 7 7.85 -0.37 -19.25
C PRO A 7 7.07 -1.64 -18.91
N THR A 8 7.39 -2.23 -17.77
CA THR A 8 6.63 -3.39 -17.28
C THR A 8 5.27 -2.85 -16.82
N LYS A 9 4.17 -3.25 -17.45
CA LYS A 9 2.83 -3.04 -16.88
C LYS A 9 2.80 -3.83 -15.58
N ARG A 10 2.82 -3.12 -14.44
CA ARG A 10 2.82 -3.72 -13.11
C ARG A 10 1.47 -3.44 -12.48
N THR A 11 0.64 -4.46 -12.44
CA THR A 11 -0.60 -4.46 -11.67
C THR A 11 -0.25 -4.50 -10.18
N ARG A 12 -1.05 -3.79 -9.40
CA ARG A 12 -1.02 -3.92 -7.95
C ARG A 12 -1.80 -5.19 -7.59
N PRO A 13 -1.16 -6.23 -7.01
CA PRO A 13 -1.88 -7.42 -6.60
C PRO A 13 -2.78 -7.12 -5.42
N ASP A 14 -3.84 -7.90 -5.24
CA ASP A 14 -4.76 -7.78 -4.11
C ASP A 14 -4.07 -8.13 -2.79
N ASP A 15 -4.49 -7.50 -1.69
CA ASP A 15 -3.86 -7.66 -0.37
C ASP A 15 -3.76 -9.13 0.08
N SER A 16 -4.74 -9.96 -0.26
CA SER A 16 -4.74 -11.42 -0.01
C SER A 16 -3.60 -12.14 -0.72
N THR A 17 -3.43 -11.88 -2.02
CA THR A 17 -2.37 -12.51 -2.84
C THR A 17 -0.97 -12.12 -2.36
N ILE A 18 -0.82 -10.92 -1.81
CA ILE A 18 0.44 -10.46 -1.24
C ILE A 18 0.71 -11.17 0.09
N ALA A 19 -0.31 -11.32 0.94
CA ALA A 19 -0.19 -12.04 2.20
C ALA A 19 0.22 -13.51 1.97
N GLU A 20 -0.43 -14.20 1.03
CA GLU A 20 -0.08 -15.57 0.63
C GLU A 20 1.37 -15.67 0.14
N ALA A 21 1.80 -14.75 -0.74
CA ALA A 21 3.18 -14.75 -1.24
C ALA A 21 4.22 -14.50 -0.15
N VAL A 22 3.90 -13.66 0.85
CA VAL A 22 4.77 -13.44 2.01
C VAL A 22 4.85 -14.71 2.87
N GLU A 23 3.73 -15.36 3.17
CA GLU A 23 3.69 -16.61 3.94
C GLU A 23 4.43 -17.75 3.23
N CYS A 24 4.26 -17.92 1.91
CA CYS A 24 5.00 -18.91 1.13
C CYS A 24 6.52 -18.72 1.24
N VAL A 25 6.99 -17.47 1.24
CA VAL A 25 8.42 -17.16 1.40
C VAL A 25 8.89 -17.37 2.83
N MET A 26 8.08 -16.98 3.83
CA MET A 26 8.41 -17.17 5.25
C MET A 26 8.51 -18.64 5.62
N ASN A 27 7.65 -19.48 5.04
CA ASN A 27 7.67 -20.94 5.20
C ASN A 27 8.71 -21.65 4.31
N ASN A 28 9.61 -20.92 3.65
CA ASN A 28 10.64 -21.43 2.73
C ASN A 28 10.11 -22.30 1.57
N THR A 29 8.81 -22.24 1.25
CA THR A 29 8.20 -23.01 0.16
C THR A 29 8.56 -22.46 -1.22
N MET A 30 8.82 -21.15 -1.31
CA MET A 30 9.17 -20.47 -2.55
C MET A 30 10.25 -19.41 -2.32
N SER A 31 11.12 -19.22 -3.32
CA SER A 31 12.05 -18.11 -3.31
C SER A 31 11.34 -16.78 -3.59
N ILE A 32 11.86 -15.68 -3.04
CA ILE A 32 11.34 -14.32 -3.28
C ILE A 32 11.20 -14.03 -4.78
N ARG A 33 12.14 -14.52 -5.60
CA ARG A 33 12.10 -14.34 -7.05
C ARG A 33 10.89 -15.02 -7.68
N LYS A 34 10.63 -16.28 -7.30
CA LYS A 34 9.50 -17.07 -7.83
C LYS A 34 8.17 -16.48 -7.37
N ALA A 35 8.05 -16.12 -6.09
CA ALA A 35 6.86 -15.48 -5.53
C ALA A 35 6.57 -14.13 -6.21
N SER A 36 7.60 -13.30 -6.42
CA SER A 36 7.44 -11.99 -7.09
C SER A 36 6.96 -12.10 -8.54
N ALA A 37 7.43 -13.12 -9.28
CA ALA A 37 7.00 -13.36 -10.66
C ALA A 37 5.57 -13.89 -10.72
N MET A 38 5.18 -14.74 -9.76
CA MET A 38 3.84 -15.32 -9.67
C MET A 38 2.75 -14.26 -9.47
N ILE A 39 2.97 -13.34 -8.54
CA ILE A 39 2.01 -12.27 -8.23
C ILE A 39 2.16 -11.03 -9.12
N GLY A 40 3.18 -10.97 -9.98
CA GLY A 40 3.46 -9.80 -10.82
C GLY A 40 3.96 -8.56 -10.07
N MET A 41 4.47 -8.72 -8.84
CA MET A 41 4.99 -7.63 -8.01
C MET A 41 6.50 -7.42 -8.20
N HIS A 42 6.95 -6.18 -8.03
CA HIS A 42 8.38 -5.88 -8.00
C HIS A 42 9.08 -6.52 -6.79
N ARG A 43 10.18 -7.24 -7.03
CA ARG A 43 10.94 -7.98 -5.99
C ARG A 43 11.31 -7.12 -4.76
N PRO A 44 11.82 -5.88 -4.90
CA PRO A 44 12.02 -4.98 -3.76
C PRO A 44 10.78 -4.67 -2.93
N THR A 45 9.59 -4.65 -3.53
CA THR A 45 8.33 -4.40 -2.80
C THR A 45 7.98 -5.61 -1.94
N LEU A 46 8.06 -6.82 -2.52
CA LEU A 46 7.85 -8.06 -1.78
C LEU A 46 8.88 -8.23 -0.65
N HIS A 47 10.14 -7.89 -0.92
CA HIS A 47 11.19 -7.92 0.09
C HIS A 47 10.88 -6.99 1.28
N ARG A 48 10.37 -5.78 1.04
CA ARG A 48 9.93 -4.87 2.11
C ARG A 48 8.75 -5.43 2.90
N ALA A 49 7.79 -6.08 2.23
CA ALA A 49 6.66 -6.70 2.89
C ALA A 49 7.10 -7.84 3.83
N ILE A 50 8.06 -8.66 3.38
CA ILE A 50 8.65 -9.74 4.19
C ILE A 50 9.44 -9.17 5.38
N ALA A 51 10.24 -8.13 5.17
CA ALA A 51 10.99 -7.48 6.26
C ALA A 51 10.03 -6.93 7.33
N LYS A 52 9.00 -6.19 6.91
CA LYS A 52 7.93 -5.73 7.82
C LYS A 52 7.34 -6.90 8.61
N ARG A 53 7.00 -8.01 7.93
CA ARG A 53 6.45 -9.24 8.54
C ARG A 53 7.36 -9.82 9.63
N ARG A 54 8.67 -9.82 9.41
CA ARG A 54 9.67 -10.32 10.37
C ARG A 54 9.81 -9.42 11.59
N ASP A 55 9.73 -8.11 11.39
CA ASP A 55 9.97 -7.12 12.44
C ASP A 55 8.73 -6.87 13.32
N ALA A 56 7.58 -7.49 13.02
CA ALA A 56 6.37 -7.31 13.83
C ALA A 56 6.38 -8.19 15.08
N PRO A 57 6.29 -7.58 16.28
CA PRO A 57 6.45 -8.30 17.56
C PRO A 57 5.33 -9.31 17.86
N ASN A 58 4.16 -9.22 17.19
CA ASN A 58 2.97 -10.01 17.53
C ASN A 58 2.43 -10.89 16.38
N GLY A 59 3.17 -11.06 15.28
CA GLY A 59 2.76 -11.97 14.21
C GLY A 59 1.44 -11.62 13.48
N ASN A 60 0.82 -10.47 13.77
CA ASN A 60 -0.35 -9.94 13.09
C ASN A 60 -0.02 -8.58 12.50
N ILE A 61 0.52 -8.58 11.29
CA ILE A 61 0.49 -7.38 10.47
C ILE A 61 -0.73 -7.54 9.60
N LEU A 62 -1.76 -6.74 9.85
CA LEU A 62 -2.62 -6.30 8.77
C LEU A 62 -1.69 -5.60 7.79
N LEU A 63 -1.18 -6.35 6.81
CA LEU A 63 -0.46 -5.80 5.67
C LEU A 63 -1.49 -5.01 4.85
N SER A 64 -1.96 -3.91 5.43
CA SER A 64 -2.83 -2.97 4.75
C SER A 64 -1.93 -2.28 3.76
N PHE A 65 -2.06 -2.67 2.50
CA PHE A 65 -1.41 -1.94 1.44
C PHE A 65 -2.24 -0.71 1.06
N GLN A 66 -3.44 -0.51 1.61
CA GLN A 66 -4.24 0.68 1.34
C GLN A 66 -3.44 1.98 1.54
N PRO A 67 -3.62 2.98 0.68
CA PRO A 67 -2.95 4.25 0.87
C PRO A 67 -3.39 4.84 2.21
N GLN A 68 -2.43 5.19 3.07
CA GLN A 68 -2.71 5.85 4.36
C GLN A 68 -3.06 7.32 4.12
N HIS A 69 -4.27 7.57 3.62
CA HIS A 69 -4.79 8.93 3.41
C HIS A 69 -4.93 9.71 4.72
N TYR A 70 -5.08 9.01 5.85
CA TYR A 70 -5.24 9.62 7.17
C TYR A 70 -4.05 10.49 7.63
N HIS A 71 -2.84 10.24 7.09
CA HIS A 71 -1.66 11.03 7.44
C HIS A 71 -1.47 12.26 6.55
N GLN A 72 -2.12 12.32 5.38
CA GLN A 72 -2.12 13.50 4.52
C GLN A 72 -3.32 14.37 4.86
N LYS A 73 -3.23 15.11 5.96
CA LYS A 73 -4.17 16.20 6.24
C LYS A 73 -4.02 17.26 5.14
N VAL A 74 -5.02 17.35 4.26
CA VAL A 74 -5.08 18.38 3.21
C VAL A 74 -5.40 19.75 3.81
N PHE A 75 -6.18 19.75 4.88
CA PHE A 75 -6.56 20.94 5.64
C PHE A 75 -6.09 20.85 7.09
N THR A 76 -5.76 22.01 7.66
CA THR A 76 -5.67 22.15 9.11
C THR A 76 -7.06 22.11 9.73
N GLU A 77 -7.16 21.83 11.02
CA GLU A 77 -8.44 21.80 11.75
C GLU A 77 -9.21 23.13 11.62
N GLU A 78 -8.49 24.25 11.63
CA GLU A 78 -9.06 25.59 11.40
C GLU A 78 -9.66 25.74 9.99
N GLN A 79 -8.98 25.21 8.97
CA GLN A 79 -9.45 25.25 7.59
C GLN A 79 -10.68 24.34 7.38
N GLU A 80 -10.71 23.17 8.02
CA GLU A 80 -11.89 22.29 8.00
C GLU A 80 -13.09 22.95 8.67
N ASN A 81 -12.88 23.62 9.80
CA ASN A 81 -13.93 24.35 10.50
C ASN A 81 -14.46 25.54 9.68
N SER A 82 -13.57 26.32 9.06
CA SER A 82 -13.96 27.43 8.19
C SER A 82 -14.76 26.94 6.97
N LEU A 83 -14.33 25.85 6.34
CA LEU A 83 -15.04 25.25 5.21
C LEU A 83 -16.42 24.72 5.62
N LYS A 84 -16.51 24.08 6.79
CA LYS A 84 -17.77 23.61 7.36
C LYS A 84 -18.75 24.76 7.58
N GLU A 85 -18.31 25.86 8.16
CA GLU A 85 -19.13 27.06 8.38
C GLU A 85 -19.61 27.66 7.06
N TYR A 86 -18.74 27.74 6.05
CA TYR A 86 -19.11 28.22 4.72
C TYR A 86 -20.20 27.35 4.07
N ILE A 87 -20.04 26.02 4.09
CA ILE A 87 -21.05 25.09 3.53
C ILE A 87 -22.38 25.20 4.28
N MET A 88 -22.33 25.31 5.61
CA MET A 88 -23.53 25.46 6.44
C MET A 88 -24.24 26.79 6.27
N THR A 89 -23.51 27.86 5.97
CA THR A 89 -24.10 29.19 5.72
C THR A 89 -24.74 29.22 4.34
N VAL A 90 -24.04 28.76 3.30
CA VAL A 90 -24.57 28.70 1.93
C VAL A 90 -25.82 27.81 1.81
N SER A 91 -25.85 26.66 2.50
CA SER A 91 -27.02 25.77 2.47
C SER A 91 -28.29 26.37 3.09
N LYS A 92 -28.16 27.43 3.90
CA LYS A 92 -29.27 28.17 4.50
C LYS A 92 -29.69 29.40 3.69
N MET A 93 -28.95 29.78 2.65
CA MET A 93 -29.27 30.92 1.78
C MET A 93 -30.25 30.56 0.65
N HIS A 94 -31.14 29.58 0.90
CA HIS A 94 -32.25 29.23 0.00
C HIS A 94 -33.46 30.15 0.22
#